data_AF-A0A7V3X734-F1
#
_entry.id   AF-A0A7V3X734-F1
#
_cell.length_a   1.000
_cell.length_b   1.000
_cell.length_c   1.000
_cell.angle_alpha   90.00
_cell.angle_beta   90.00
_cell.angle_gamma   90.00
#
_symmetry.space_group_name_H-M   'P 1'
#
loop_
_entity.id
_entity.type
_entity.pdbx_description
1 polymer ?
#
loop_
_entity_poly.entity_id
_entity_poly.type
_entity_poly.pdbx_seq_one_letter_code
_entity_poly.pdbx_strand_id
1 'polypeptide(L)'
;NFFIVRKGQVWTSTGDYCMNGITRQKVIDLCRANDIPVFERNYSLVDTYGADEAFLTGTFGAQSPVSEIDGRVIGSGQLGPVTKRIRGLYKALIQQETAK
;
A
#
# COMPACT_ATOMS: atom_id res chain seq x y z
N ASN A 1 6.72 2.62 4.92
CA ASN A 1 6.79 3.00 3.48
C ASN A 1 5.46 3.52 3.00
N PHE A 2 5.43 4.22 1.87
CA PHE A 2 4.23 4.83 1.32
C PHE A 2 3.81 4.16 0.02
N PHE A 3 2.50 4.03 -0.17
CA PHE A 3 1.85 3.43 -1.32
C PHE A 3 0.67 4.28 -1.75
N ILE A 4 0.42 4.31 -3.05
CA ILE A 4 -0.81 4.84 -3.63
C ILE A 4 -1.48 3.77 -4.49
N VAL A 5 -2.80 3.87 -4.63
CA VAL A 5 -3.59 3.09 -5.58
C VAL A 5 -4.13 4.04 -6.63
N ARG A 6 -3.90 3.72 -7.89
CA ARG A 6 -4.41 4.51 -9.01
C ARG A 6 -4.87 3.60 -10.14
N LYS A 7 -6.13 3.74 -10.56
CA LYS A 7 -6.76 2.92 -11.59
C LYS A 7 -6.60 1.41 -11.32
N GLY A 8 -6.76 1.02 -10.05
CA GLY A 8 -6.61 -0.36 -9.59
C GLY A 8 -5.16 -0.88 -9.50
N GLN A 9 -4.16 -0.04 -9.74
CA GLN A 9 -2.74 -0.39 -9.66
C GLN A 9 -2.13 0.14 -8.36
N VAL A 10 -1.30 -0.67 -7.70
CA VAL A 10 -0.58 -0.32 -6.48
C VAL A 10 0.80 0.20 -6.84
N TRP A 11 1.12 1.44 -6.48
CA TRP A 11 2.43 2.05 -6.75
C TRP A 11 3.16 2.32 -5.44
N THR A 12 4.47 2.07 -5.41
CA THR A 12 5.35 2.41 -4.29
C THR A 12 6.73 2.79 -4.82
N SER A 13 7.49 3.57 -4.04
CA SER A 13 8.85 3.98 -4.40
C SER A 13 9.71 2.75 -4.76
N THR A 14 10.67 2.92 -5.66
CA THR A 14 11.67 1.89 -6.02
C THR A 14 12.50 1.40 -4.81
N GLY A 15 12.56 2.18 -3.74
CA GLY A 15 13.40 1.90 -2.57
C GLY A 15 14.70 2.70 -2.55
N ASP A 16 15.02 3.44 -3.62
CA ASP A 16 16.28 4.20 -3.73
C ASP A 16 16.41 5.31 -2.66
N TYR A 17 15.27 5.87 -2.25
CA TYR A 17 15.20 7.02 -1.34
C TYR A 17 14.37 6.75 -0.09
N CYS A 18 14.09 5.48 0.22
CA CYS A 18 13.39 5.11 1.45
C CYS A 18 13.91 3.78 2.00
N MET A 19 13.70 3.53 3.29
CA MET A 19 14.08 2.25 3.88
C MET A 19 13.37 1.08 3.19
N ASN A 20 14.09 0.00 2.87
CA ASN A 20 13.51 -1.24 2.33
C ASN A 20 12.79 -2.06 3.41
N GLY A 21 11.63 -1.57 3.85
CA GLY A 21 10.87 -2.16 4.96
C GLY A 21 10.35 -3.57 4.66
N ILE A 22 10.43 -4.46 5.65
CA ILE A 22 9.95 -5.86 5.53
C ILE A 22 8.45 -5.89 5.21
N THR A 23 7.63 -5.07 5.88
CA THR A 23 6.19 -4.99 5.61
C THR A 23 5.89 -4.47 4.20
N ARG A 24 6.71 -3.55 3.67
CA ARG A 24 6.62 -3.12 2.26
C ARG A 24 6.84 -4.32 1.34
N GLN A 25 7.92 -5.06 1.56
CA GLN A 25 8.24 -6.22 0.73
C GLN A 25 7.11 -7.26 0.74
N LYS A 26 6.61 -7.62 1.93
CA LYS A 26 5.48 -8.55 2.06
C LYS A 26 4.22 -8.06 1.36
N VAL A 27 3.92 -6.76 1.38
CA VAL A 27 2.79 -6.20 0.62
C VAL A 27 3.00 -6.32 -0.89
N ILE A 28 4.22 -6.05 -1.39
CA ILE A 28 4.55 -6.21 -2.82
C ILE A 28 4.40 -7.68 -3.23
N ASP A 29 4.92 -8.61 -2.43
CA ASP A 29 4.83 -10.05 -2.68
C ASP A 29 3.38 -10.53 -2.69
N LEU A 30 2.55 -10.06 -1.75
CA LEU A 30 1.11 -10.35 -1.72
C LEU A 30 0.40 -9.79 -2.95
N CYS A 31 0.76 -8.60 -3.42
CA CYS A 31 0.17 -8.04 -4.64
C CYS A 31 0.49 -8.92 -5.85
N ARG A 32 1.77 -9.30 -6.00
CA ARG A 32 2.24 -10.20 -7.08
C ARG A 32 1.55 -11.56 -7.04
N ALA A 33 1.39 -12.15 -5.86
CA ALA A 33 0.79 -13.47 -5.69
C ALA A 33 -0.75 -13.51 -5.87
N ASN A 34 -1.42 -12.35 -5.92
CA ASN A 34 -2.88 -12.25 -5.97
C ASN A 34 -3.39 -11.45 -7.19
N ASP A 35 -2.55 -11.35 -8.22
CA ASP A 35 -2.84 -10.65 -9.47
C ASP A 35 -3.28 -9.19 -9.26
N ILE A 36 -2.70 -8.51 -8.26
CA ILE A 36 -2.87 -7.08 -8.03
C ILE A 36 -1.69 -6.38 -8.72
N PRO A 37 -1.92 -5.58 -9.79
CA PRO A 37 -0.83 -4.90 -10.49
C PRO A 37 -0.06 -4.01 -9.52
N VAL A 38 1.23 -4.29 -9.35
CA VAL A 38 2.11 -3.55 -8.45
C VAL A 38 3.34 -3.04 -9.20
N PHE A 39 3.66 -1.76 -8.98
CA PHE A 39 4.78 -1.10 -9.62
C PHE A 39 5.68 -0.43 -8.58
N GLU A 40 6.94 -0.85 -8.56
CA GLU A 40 8.01 -0.16 -7.85
C GLU A 40 8.54 0.92 -8.79
N ARG A 41 8.13 2.18 -8.57
CA ARG A 41 8.45 3.30 -9.46
C ARG A 41 8.52 4.62 -8.72
N ASN A 42 9.19 5.60 -9.33
CA ASN A 42 9.06 6.99 -8.92
C ASN A 42 7.75 7.57 -9.46
N TYR A 43 7.08 8.34 -8.61
CA TYR A 43 5.83 9.06 -8.92
C TYR A 43 5.83 10.41 -8.21
N SER A 44 5.06 11.35 -8.75
CA SER A 44 5.02 12.73 -8.29
C SER A 44 4.00 12.96 -7.17
N LEU A 45 4.07 14.13 -6.54
CA LEU A 45 3.00 14.60 -5.65
C LEU A 45 1.67 14.75 -6.40
N VAL A 46 1.70 15.13 -7.68
CA VAL A 46 0.48 15.22 -8.51
C VAL A 46 -0.17 13.85 -8.68
N ASP A 47 0.62 12.79 -8.90
CA ASP A 47 0.11 11.42 -8.95
C ASP A 47 -0.50 10.99 -7.62
N THR A 48 0.09 11.45 -6.52
CA THR A 48 -0.35 11.16 -5.16
C THR A 48 -1.68 11.85 -4.83
N TYR A 49 -1.82 13.13 -5.17
CA TYR A 49 -3.08 13.87 -4.97
C TYR A 49 -4.22 13.34 -5.84
N GLY A 50 -3.89 12.79 -7.01
CA GLY A 50 -4.85 12.16 -7.93
C GLY A 50 -5.02 10.65 -7.72
N ALA A 51 -4.59 10.10 -6.59
CA ALA A 51 -4.75 8.69 -6.26
C ALA A 51 -6.17 8.37 -5.78
N ASP A 52 -6.61 7.14 -6.05
CA ASP A 52 -7.90 6.61 -5.59
C ASP A 52 -7.82 6.18 -4.11
N GLU A 53 -6.65 5.69 -3.68
CA GLU A 53 -6.36 5.33 -2.29
C GLU A 53 -4.88 5.63 -1.98
N ALA A 54 -4.56 5.85 -0.70
CA ALA A 54 -3.19 5.91 -0.22
C ALA A 54 -3.08 5.17 1.11
N PHE A 55 -1.93 4.55 1.36
CA PHE A 55 -1.67 3.87 2.64
C PHE A 55 -0.18 3.80 2.97
N LEU A 56 0.10 3.66 4.25
CA LEU A 56 1.43 3.44 4.81
C LEU A 56 1.61 1.97 5.20
N THR A 57 2.84 1.49 5.09
CA THR A 57 3.25 0.20 5.65
C THR A 57 4.28 0.36 6.77
N GLY A 58 4.16 -0.46 7.81
CA GLY A 58 5.15 -0.59 8.87
C GLY A 58 4.80 -1.74 9.82
N THR A 59 5.77 -2.22 10.59
CA THR A 59 5.55 -3.38 11.49
C THR A 59 4.42 -3.13 12.49
N PHE A 60 4.40 -1.96 13.13
CA PHE A 60 3.33 -1.60 14.09
C PHE A 60 2.04 -1.15 13.40
N GLY A 61 2.15 -0.34 12.35
CA GLY A 61 0.98 0.21 11.64
C GLY A 61 0.31 -0.75 10.65
N ALA A 62 0.91 -1.92 10.38
CA ALA A 62 0.52 -2.83 9.31
C ALA A 62 0.29 -2.07 7.98
N GLN A 63 -0.93 -2.06 7.44
CA GLN A 63 -1.33 -1.23 6.30
C GLN A 63 -2.34 -0.17 6.79
N SER A 64 -1.84 1.01 7.13
CA SER A 64 -2.64 2.14 7.63
C SER A 64 -3.12 3.03 6.48
N PRO A 65 -4.43 3.26 6.31
CA PRO A 65 -4.92 4.15 5.26
C PRO A 65 -4.52 5.61 5.53
N VAL A 66 -4.31 6.36 4.45
CA VAL A 66 -4.06 7.80 4.47
C VAL A 66 -5.28 8.48 3.83
N SER A 67 -6.03 9.23 4.63
CA SER A 67 -7.27 9.89 4.19
C SER A 67 -7.03 11.26 3.55
N GLU A 68 -5.94 11.94 3.93
CA GLU A 68 -5.63 13.30 3.51
C GLU A 68 -4.12 13.51 3.37
N ILE A 69 -3.70 14.28 2.37
CA ILE A 69 -2.32 14.71 2.15
C ILE A 69 -2.35 16.20 1.80
N ASP A 70 -1.63 17.03 2.57
CA ASP A 70 -1.54 18.48 2.37
C ASP A 70 -2.91 19.17 2.21
N GLY A 71 -3.87 18.85 3.09
CA GLY A 71 -5.23 19.41 3.05
C GLY A 71 -6.13 18.83 1.97
N ARG A 72 -5.67 17.85 1.19
CA ARG A 72 -6.41 17.23 0.08
C ARG A 72 -6.84 15.84 0.46
N VAL A 73 -8.15 15.62 0.47
CA VAL A 73 -8.74 14.30 0.67
C VAL A 73 -8.33 13.38 -0.48
N ILE A 74 -7.83 12.19 -0.16
CA ILE A 74 -7.44 11.18 -1.15
C ILE A 74 -8.60 10.23 -1.39
N GLY A 75 -9.03 10.12 -2.66
CA GLY A 75 -10.19 9.34 -3.05
C GLY A 75 -11.45 9.73 -2.26
N SER A 76 -11.96 8.79 -1.46
CA SER A 76 -13.13 9.00 -0.59
C SER A 76 -12.79 9.49 0.82
N GLY A 77 -11.51 9.62 1.16
CA GLY A 77 -11.04 9.87 2.53
C GLY A 77 -11.24 8.68 3.48
N GLN A 78 -11.71 7.55 2.97
CA GLN A 78 -11.97 6.31 3.72
C GLN A 78 -11.08 5.17 3.21
N LEU A 79 -11.06 4.07 3.96
CA LEU A 79 -10.38 2.85 3.54
C LEU A 79 -10.99 2.31 2.23
N GLY A 80 -10.21 2.38 1.14
CA GLY A 80 -10.65 1.89 -0.16
C GLY A 80 -10.56 0.37 -0.33
N PRO A 81 -11.17 -0.16 -1.40
CA PRO A 81 -11.30 -1.60 -1.63
C PRO A 81 -9.97 -2.32 -1.84
N VAL A 82 -8.99 -1.72 -2.51
CA VAL A 82 -7.69 -2.35 -2.78
C VAL A 82 -6.89 -2.46 -1.48
N THR A 83 -6.81 -1.38 -0.71
CA THR A 83 -6.14 -1.38 0.59
C THR A 83 -6.82 -2.35 1.56
N LYS A 84 -8.16 -2.43 1.56
CA LYS A 84 -8.91 -3.41 2.36
C LYS A 84 -8.59 -4.85 1.96
N ARG A 85 -8.48 -5.14 0.66
CA ARG A 85 -8.09 -6.46 0.14
C ARG A 85 -6.67 -6.83 0.60
N ILE A 86 -5.70 -5.92 0.47
CA ILE A 86 -4.31 -6.13 0.91
C ILE A 86 -4.25 -6.39 2.43
N ARG A 87 -4.99 -5.65 3.25
CA ARG A 87 -5.08 -5.90 4.70
C ARG A 87 -5.58 -7.31 5.03
N GLY A 88 -6.59 -7.79 4.29
CA GLY A 88 -7.10 -9.15 4.44
C GLY A 88 -6.05 -10.21 4.12
N LEU A 89 -5.36 -10.06 2.98
CA LEU A 89 -4.29 -10.95 2.56
C LEU A 89 -3.12 -10.97 3.55
N TYR A 90 -2.71 -9.80 4.06
CA TYR A 90 -1.64 -9.71 5.04
C TYR A 90 -2.00 -10.37 6.38
N LYS A 91 -3.25 -10.21 6.83
CA LYS A 91 -3.75 -10.90 8.02
C LYS A 91 -3.73 -12.42 7.85
N ALA A 92 -4.16 -12.92 6.69
CA ALA A 92 -4.11 -14.36 6.37
C ALA A 92 -2.68 -14.88 6.34
N LEU A 93 -1.74 -14.12 5.76
CA LEU A 93 -0.32 -14.46 5.76
C LEU A 93 0.24 -14.58 7.19
N ILE A 94 -0.06 -13.62 8.07
CA ILE A 94 0.37 -13.69 9.48
C ILE A 94 -0.15 -14.98 10.12
N GLN A 95 -1.44 -15.29 9.97
CA GLN A 95 -2.03 -16.51 10.53
C GLN A 95 -1.33 -17.77 10.05
N GLN A 96 -1.02 -17.85 8.75
CA GLN A 96 -0.30 -18.98 8.16
C GLN A 96 1.11 -19.16 8.75
N GLU A 97 1.83 -18.06 8.96
CA GLU A 97 3.21 -18.07 9.48
C GLU A 97 3.27 -18.37 10.98
N THR A 98 2.24 -17.97 11.75
CA THR A 98 2.19 -18.16 13.21
C THR A 98 1.46 -19.42 13.67
N ALA A 99 0.81 -20.16 12.77
CA ALA A 99 0.07 -21.39 13.10
C ALA A 99 0.96 -22.62 13.38
N LYS A 100 2.28 -22.41 13.57
CA LYS A 100 3.26 -23.45 13.88
C LYS A 100 3.73 -23.35 15.32
#